data_AF-A0A9P4N312-F1
#
_entry.id   AF-A0A9P4N312-F1
#
_cell.length_a   1.000
_cell.length_b   1.000
_cell.length_c   1.000
_cell.angle_alpha   90.00
_cell.angle_beta   90.00
_cell.angle_gamma   90.00
#
_symmetry.space_group_name_H-M   'P 1'
#
loop_
_entity.id
_entity.type
_entity.pdbx_description
1 polymer ?
#
loop_
_entity_poly.entity_id
_entity_poly.type
_entity_poly.pdbx_seq_one_letter_code
_entity_poly.pdbx_strand_id
1 'polypeptide(L)' 'KSLLSRILYSKLENTLFTIDYSNLSLLNILVNSDYNITGIIDWGFALIVLLQLAGRIPYFLQLSKLTLPPDVIL' A
#
# COMPACT_ATOMS: atom_id res chain seq x y z
N LYS A 1 -4.87 -11.11 -22.75
CA LYS A 1 -5.57 -10.19 -21.81
C LYS A 1 -4.59 -9.79 -20.71
N SER A 2 -4.44 -8.51 -20.41
CA SER A 2 -3.49 -7.99 -19.41
C SER A 2 -3.98 -8.29 -17.99
N LEU A 3 -3.12 -8.77 -17.09
CA LEU A 3 -3.42 -8.97 -15.66
C LEU A 3 -4.02 -7.71 -15.01
N LEU A 4 -3.59 -6.53 -15.46
CA LEU A 4 -4.06 -5.24 -14.96
C LEU A 4 -5.58 -5.10 -15.11
N SER A 5 -6.13 -5.54 -16.24
CA SER A 5 -7.58 -5.49 -16.53
C SER A 5 -8.42 -6.43 -15.65
N ARG A 6 -7.78 -7.38 -14.95
CA ARG A 6 -8.44 -8.30 -14.02
C ARG A 6 -8.49 -7.76 -12.58
N ILE A 7 -7.60 -6.82 -12.26
CA ILE A 7 -7.41 -6.28 -10.90
C ILE A 7 -8.04 -4.90 -10.79
N LEU A 8 -8.03 -4.12 -11.88
CA LEU A 8 -8.67 -2.82 -11.95
C LEU A 8 -10.16 -2.97 -12.22
N TYR A 9 -10.97 -2.28 -11.43
CA TYR A 9 -12.40 -2.19 -11.65
C TYR A 9 -12.67 -1.17 -12.77
N SER A 10 -13.10 -1.63 -13.94
CA SER A 10 -13.25 -0.80 -15.16
C SER A 10 -14.21 0.38 -15.03
N LYS A 11 -15.09 0.39 -14.02
CA LYS A 11 -16.04 1.49 -13.79
C LYS A 11 -15.42 2.71 -13.08
N LEU A 12 -14.17 2.60 -12.63
CA LEU A 12 -13.41 3.63 -11.92
C LEU A 12 -12.30 4.25 -12.80
N GLU A 13 -12.48 4.18 -14.13
CA GLU A 13 -11.57 4.72 -15.15
C GLU A 13 -11.32 6.25 -15.05
N ASN A 14 -12.08 6.98 -14.23
CA ASN A 14 -11.70 8.32 -13.75
C ASN A 14 -10.67 8.17 -12.62
N THR A 15 -9.46 7.77 -12.97
CA THR A 15 -8.45 7.31 -12.03
C THR A 15 -7.76 8.47 -11.33
N LEU A 16 -8.12 8.69 -10.06
CA LEU A 16 -7.32 9.48 -9.15
C LEU A 16 -5.99 8.78 -8.89
N PHE A 17 -4.91 9.55 -9.01
CA PHE A 17 -3.58 9.14 -8.58
C PHE A 17 -3.36 9.57 -7.13
N THR A 18 -2.60 8.79 -6.38
CA THR A 18 -2.16 9.13 -5.04
C THR A 18 -0.70 8.80 -4.87
N ILE A 19 -0.05 9.45 -3.90
CA ILE A 19 1.27 9.06 -3.44
C ILE A 19 1.06 7.93 -2.43
N ASP A 20 1.55 6.74 -2.76
CA ASP A 20 1.67 5.64 -1.81
C ASP A 20 3.08 5.66 -1.22
N TYR A 21 3.16 5.52 0.09
CA TYR A 21 4.43 5.49 0.80
C TYR A 21 5.16 4.15 0.59
N SER A 22 4.42 3.08 0.25
CA SER A 22 4.87 1.75 -0.16
C SER A 22 5.82 0.98 0.79
N ASN A 23 6.32 1.61 1.87
CA ASN A 23 7.19 1.01 2.88
C ASN A 23 6.79 1.38 4.32
N LEU A 24 5.50 1.27 4.67
CA LEU A 24 4.98 1.58 6.02
C LEU A 24 5.50 0.59 7.09
N SER A 25 6.74 0.77 7.52
CA SER A 25 7.36 0.15 8.69
C SER A 25 7.21 1.06 9.91
N LEU A 26 7.01 0.46 11.10
CA LEU A 26 6.98 1.19 12.37
C LEU A 26 8.26 2.02 12.61
N LEU A 27 9.41 1.54 12.11
CA LEU A 27 10.68 2.24 12.24
C LEU A 27 10.73 3.57 11.48
N ASN A 28 9.83 3.78 10.53
CA ASN A 28 9.78 4.99 9.72
C ASN A 28 8.74 6.01 10.23
N ILE A 29 8.08 5.73 11.36
CA ILE A 29 7.11 6.63 11.99
C ILE A 29 7.80 7.34 13.15
N LEU A 30 7.85 8.67 13.10
CA LEU A 30 8.38 9.49 14.18
C LEU A 30 7.29 9.81 15.20
N VAL A 31 7.62 9.63 16.48
CA VAL A 31 6.71 9.80 17.60
C VAL A 31 7.36 10.71 18.64
N ASN A 32 6.60 11.64 19.22
CA ASN A 32 7.09 12.50 20.30
C ASN A 32 6.95 11.85 21.69
N SER A 33 7.35 12.57 22.75
CA SER A 33 7.28 12.10 24.14
C SER A 33 5.86 11.74 24.62
N ASP A 34 4.84 12.34 24.00
CA ASP A 34 3.43 12.14 24.34
C ASP A 34 2.77 11.06 23.46
N TYR A 35 3.57 10.27 22.75
CA TYR A 35 3.14 9.21 21.83
C TYR A 35 2.34 9.70 20.60
N ASN A 36 2.42 10.99 20.25
CA ASN A 36 1.81 11.51 19.02
C ASN A 36 2.70 11.29 17.80
N ILE A 37 2.11 10.86 16.68
CA ILE A 37 2.80 10.78 15.39
C ILE A 37 3.13 12.20 14.92
N THR A 38 4.42 12.48 14.71
CA THR A 38 4.92 13.79 14.29
C THR A 38 5.43 13.81 12.86
N GLY A 39 5.69 12.64 12.28
CA GLY A 39 6.15 12.55 10.90
C GLY A 39 6.33 11.12 10.43
N ILE A 40 6.51 11.00 9.12
CA ILE A 40 6.90 9.77 8.43
C ILE A 40 8.17 10.09 7.65
N ILE A 41 9.22 9.28 7.79
CA ILE A 41 10.54 9.48 7.15
C ILE A 41 10.78 8.45 6.04
N ASP A 42 11.98 8.35 5.45
CA ASP A 42 12.32 7.28 4.48
C ASP A 42 11.34 7.16 3.29
N TRP A 43 11.10 8.28 2.60
CA TRP A 43 10.22 8.34 1.42
C TRP A 43 10.89 7.82 0.14
N GLY A 44 12.07 7.17 0.24
CA GLY A 44 12.83 6.69 -0.92
C GLY A 44 12.08 5.66 -1.77
N PHE A 45 11.06 5.00 -1.20
CA PHE A 45 10.19 4.05 -1.88
C PHE A 45 8.80 4.60 -2.19
N ALA A 46 8.54 5.89 -1.93
CA ALA A 46 7.25 6.49 -2.21
C ALA A 46 7.02 6.58 -3.74
N LEU A 47 5.82 6.23 -4.19
CA LEU A 47 5.48 6.13 -5.60
C LEU A 47 4.11 6.75 -5.87
N ILE A 48 3.94 7.29 -7.08
CA ILE A 48 2.62 7.67 -7.57
C ILE A 48 1.95 6.40 -8.10
N VAL A 49 0.82 6.03 -7.50
CA VAL A 49 0.03 4.86 -7.89
C VAL A 49 -1.41 5.26 -8.15
N LEU A 50 -2.14 4.41 -8.84
CA LEU A 50 -3.59 4.53 -8.92
C LEU A 50 -4.19 4.38 -7.53
N LEU A 51 -5.14 5.23 -7.16
CA LEU A 51 -5.77 5.20 -5.84
C LEU A 51 -6.35 3.81 -5.51
N GLN A 52 -6.85 3.09 -6.52
CA GLN A 52 -7.35 1.71 -6.37
C GLN A 52 -6.31 0.70 -5.92
N LEU A 53 -5.03 0.98 -6.17
CA LEU A 53 -3.89 0.15 -5.81
C LEU A 53 -3.17 0.67 -4.56
N ALA A 54 -3.54 1.86 -4.08
CA ALA A 54 -2.99 2.46 -2.87
C ALA A 54 -3.66 1.91 -1.61
N GLY A 55 -3.05 2.17 -0.45
CA GLY A 55 -3.66 1.82 0.84
C GLY A 55 -3.57 0.33 1.17
N ARG A 56 -2.44 -0.30 0.84
CA ARG A 56 -2.13 -1.63 1.36
C ARG A 56 -2.11 -1.55 2.89
N ILE A 57 -2.77 -2.50 3.56
CA ILE A 57 -2.76 -2.58 5.03
C ILE A 57 -1.30 -2.60 5.50
N PRO A 58 -0.91 -1.73 6.44
CA PRO A 58 0.46 -1.69 6.94
C PRO A 58 0.86 -3.07 7.45
N TYR A 59 2.03 -3.55 7.04
CA TYR A 59 2.51 -4.90 7.39
C TYR A 59 2.57 -5.15 8.91
N PHE A 60 2.73 -4.10 9.72
CA PHE A 60 2.73 -4.25 11.18
C PHE A 60 1.33 -4.44 11.80
N LEU A 61 0.26 -4.09 11.08
CA LEU A 61 -1.13 -4.41 11.47
C LEU A 61 -1.55 -5.79 10.93
N GLN A 62 -0.70 -6.44 10.14
CA GLN A 62 -0.98 -7.75 9.59
C GLN A 62 -0.85 -8.82 10.68
N LEU A 63 -1.98 -9.19 11.26
CA LEU A 63 -2.08 -10.18 12.35
C LEU A 63 -1.81 -11.63 11.90
N SER A 64 -1.86 -11.90 10.60
CA SER A 64 -1.70 -13.24 10.02
C SER A 64 -0.82 -13.22 8.78
N LYS A 65 -0.01 -14.27 8.58
CA LYS A 65 0.78 -14.42 7.34
C LYS A 65 -0.16 -14.33 6.13
N LEU A 66 0.25 -13.54 5.14
CA LEU A 66 -0.43 -13.44 3.85
C LEU A 66 -0.43 -14.84 3.23
N THR A 67 -1.57 -15.51 3.24
CA THR A 67 -1.80 -16.69 2.42
C THR A 67 -1.97 -16.18 1.00
N LEU A 68 -0.92 -16.32 0.19
CA LEU A 68 -1.06 -16.14 -1.24
C LEU A 68 -2.14 -17.13 -1.70
N PRO A 69 -3.10 -16.72 -2.56
CA PRO A 69 -3.99 -17.69 -3.18
C PRO A 69 -3.12 -18.75 -3.86
N PRO A 70 -3.49 -20.05 -3.77
CA PRO A 70 -2.72 -21.10 -4.41
C PRO A 70 -2.51 -20.70 -5.86
N ASP A 71 -1.25 -20.76 -6.30
CA ASP A 71 -0.84 -20.40 -7.65
C ASP A 71 -1.88 -20.94 -8.63
N VAL A 72 -2.54 -20.03 -9.34
CA VAL A 72 -3.32 -20.42 -10.50
C VAL A 72 -2.28 -20.97 -11.46
N ILE A 73 -2.19 -22.30 -11.51
CA ILE A 73 -1.39 -23.04 -12.47
C ILE A 73 -1.70 -22.41 -13.83
N LEU A 74 -0.71 -21.71 -14.39
CA LEU A 74 -0.74 -21.19 -15.75
C LEU A 74 -0.51 -22.34 -16.73
#